data_AF-A0A291M231-F1
#
_entry.id   AF-A0A291M231-F1
#
_cell.length_a   1.000
_cell.length_b   1.000
_cell.length_c   1.000
_cell.angle_alpha   90.00
_cell.angle_beta   90.00
_cell.angle_gamma   90.00
#
_symmetry.space_group_name_H-M   'P 1'
#
loop_
_entity.id
_entity.type
_entity.pdbx_description
1 polymer ?
#
loop_
_entity_poly.entity_id
_entity_poly.type
_entity_poly.pdbx_seq_one_letter_code
_entity_poly.pdbx_strand_id
1 'polypeptide(L)' 'MRLFHCDDCGHHMRLGGTRCGKCYTPKRAVQQPTALAGLTLALLAAVLVGLVLMLMRHAGI' A
#
# COMPACT_ATOMS: atom_id res chain seq x y z
N MET A 1 -5.78 18.18 -0.75
CA MET A 1 -4.54 18.02 0.05
C MET A 1 -3.72 16.87 -0.53
N ARG A 2 -2.42 17.04 -0.78
CA ARG A 2 -1.52 15.94 -1.17
C ARG A 2 -0.86 15.39 0.09
N LEU A 3 -1.06 14.10 0.37
CA LEU A 3 -0.56 13.43 1.58
C LEU A 3 0.96 13.21 1.59
N PHE A 4 1.60 13.15 0.42
CA PHE A 4 3.03 12.84 0.31
C PHE A 4 3.83 14.08 -0.08
N HIS A 5 4.92 14.32 0.65
CA HIS A 5 5.92 15.34 0.34
C HIS A 5 7.30 14.69 0.27
N CYS A 6 8.16 15.25 -0.56
CA CYS A 6 9.56 14.84 -0.67
C CYS A 6 10.37 15.53 0.43
N ASP A 7 11.14 14.77 1.21
CA ASP A 7 11.94 15.32 2.32
C ASP A 7 13.09 16.22 1.83
N ASP A 8 13.63 15.94 0.64
CA ASP A 8 14.78 16.67 0.11
C ASP A 8 14.41 18.02 -0.51
N CYS A 9 13.27 18.11 -1.21
CA CYS A 9 12.92 19.31 -1.98
C CYS A 9 11.56 19.91 -1.62
N GLY A 10 10.83 19.33 -0.65
CA GLY A 10 9.50 19.76 -0.22
C GLY A 10 8.41 19.59 -1.27
N HIS A 11 8.70 18.98 -2.42
CA HIS A 11 7.72 18.84 -3.49
C HIS A 11 6.56 17.92 -3.09
N HIS A 12 5.34 18.38 -3.32
CA HIS A 12 4.13 17.57 -3.07
C HIS A 12 3.97 16.48 -4.13
N MET A 13 4.20 15.24 -3.72
CA MET A 13 4.21 14.08 -4.60
C MET A 13 2.82 13.46 -4.75
N ARG A 14 2.62 12.79 -5.90
CA ARG A 14 1.49 11.88 -6.12
C ARG A 14 1.87 10.45 -5.67
N LEU A 15 0.85 9.66 -5.36
CA LEU A 15 0.94 8.23 -5.03
C LEU A 15 1.14 7.43 -6.33
N GLY A 16 2.28 7.64 -7.00
CA GLY A 16 2.58 7.02 -8.30
C GLY A 16 4.04 7.26 -8.70
N GLY A 17 4.68 6.23 -9.27
CA GLY A 17 6.11 6.22 -9.56
C GLY A 17 7.00 6.09 -8.31
N THR A 18 8.25 5.68 -8.52
CA THR A 18 9.23 5.40 -7.45
C THR A 18 10.14 6.58 -7.11
N ARG A 19 10.09 7.68 -7.88
CA ARG A 19 10.93 8.87 -7.72
C ARG A 19 10.11 10.15 -7.63
N CYS A 20 10.67 11.19 -7.01
CA CYS A 20 10.10 12.52 -6.98
C CYS A 20 10.05 13.13 -8.40
N GLY A 21 8.94 13.76 -8.78
CA GLY A 21 8.79 14.38 -10.11
C GLY A 21 9.55 15.70 -10.31
N LYS A 22 10.19 16.23 -9.25
CA LYS A 22 10.98 17.48 -9.29
C LYS A 22 12.48 17.23 -9.16
N CYS A 23 12.90 16.62 -8.06
CA CYS A 23 14.33 16.38 -7.78
C CYS A 23 14.79 14.96 -8.15
N TYR A 24 13.89 14.09 -8.61
CA TYR A 24 14.19 12.70 -9.00
C TYR A 24 14.76 11.79 -7.90
N THR A 25 14.86 12.26 -6.65
CA THR A 25 15.20 11.43 -5.50
C THR A 25 14.24 10.24 -5.36
N PRO A 26 14.73 9.05 -4.96
CA PRO A 26 13.88 7.90 -4.66
C PRO A 26 12.90 8.19 -3.52
N LYS A 27 11.65 7.79 -3.68
CA LYS A 27 10.63 7.89 -2.64
C LYS A 27 10.88 6.86 -1.55
N ARG A 28 10.58 7.21 -0.29
CA ARG A 28 10.55 6.25 0.82
C ARG A 28 9.59 5.11 0.51
N ALA A 29 9.90 3.90 0.98
CA ALA A 29 9.09 2.70 0.74
C ALA A 29 7.59 2.91 1.04
N VAL A 30 7.26 3.57 2.17
CA VAL A 30 5.87 3.87 2.57
C VAL A 30 5.13 4.84 1.63
N GLN A 31 5.86 5.59 0.81
CA GLN A 31 5.30 6.53 -0.17
C GLN A 31 5.25 5.91 -1.58
N GLN A 32 5.71 4.66 -1.73
CA GLN A 32 5.68 3.93 -2.99
C GLN A 32 4.34 3.21 -3.17
N PRO A 33 3.77 3.19 -4.39
CA PRO A 33 2.51 2.51 -4.66
C PRO A 33 2.60 1.00 -4.42
N THR A 34 3.78 0.41 -4.57
CA THR A 34 4.04 -1.02 -4.33
C THR A 34 3.86 -1.41 -2.86
N ALA A 35 4.29 -0.58 -1.92
CA ALA A 35 4.08 -0.83 -0.49
C ALA A 35 2.58 -0.80 -0.14
N LEU A 36 1.84 0.16 -0.70
CA LEU A 36 0.40 0.27 -0.50
C LEU A 36 -0.34 -0.93 -1.12
N ALA A 37 0.05 -1.32 -2.33
CA ALA A 37 -0.50 -2.50 -3.01
C ALA A 37 -0.23 -3.79 -2.21
N GLY A 38 0.99 -3.96 -1.69
CA GLY A 38 1.35 -5.09 -0.84
C GLY A 38 0.52 -5.18 0.44
N LEU A 39 0.34 -4.06 1.15
CA LEU A 39 -0.54 -4.00 2.32
C LEU A 39 -1.99 -4.35 1.96
N THR A 40 -2.48 -3.83 0.84
CA THR A 40 -3.87 -4.05 0.40
C THR A 40 -4.12 -5.52 0.04
N LEU A 41 -3.18 -6.14 -0.66
CA LEU A 41 -3.23 -7.58 -0.98
C LEU A 41 -3.16 -8.44 0.27
N ALA A 42 -2.30 -8.10 1.23
CA ALA A 42 -2.21 -8.83 2.50
C ALA A 42 -3.51 -8.76 3.29
N LEU A 43 -4.15 -7.58 3.36
CA LEU A 43 -5.45 -7.40 4.01
C LEU A 43 -6.56 -8.21 3.32
N LEU A 44 -6.63 -8.17 1.99
CA LEU A 44 -7.59 -8.96 1.21
C LEU A 44 -7.40 -10.46 1.43
N ALA A 45 -6.14 -10.93 1.44
CA ALA A 45 -5.82 -12.32 1.72
C ALA A 45 -6.24 -12.73 3.13
N ALA A 46 -5.99 -11.89 4.14
CA ALA A 46 -6.41 -12.16 5.52
C ALA A 46 -7.94 -12.25 5.65
N VAL A 47 -8.68 -11.36 5.00
CA VAL A 47 -10.15 -11.40 4.96
C VAL A 47 -10.65 -12.68 4.29
N LEU A 48 -10.07 -13.06 3.15
CA LEU A 48 -10.42 -14.30 2.45
C LEU A 48 -10.15 -15.54 3.29
N VAL A 49 -8.97 -15.61 3.91
CA VAL A 49 -8.62 -16.72 4.81
C VAL A 49 -9.59 -16.79 5.99
N GLY A 50 -9.90 -15.66 6.63
CA GLY A 50 -10.88 -15.58 7.70
C GLY A 50 -12.28 -16.04 7.26
N LEU A 51 -12.71 -15.63 6.07
CA LEU A 51 -13.99 -16.06 5.48
C LEU A 51 -14.02 -17.57 5.24
N VAL A 52 -12.97 -18.13 4.64
CA VAL A 52 -12.84 -19.57 4.40
C VAL A 52 -12.88 -20.36 5.71
N LEU A 53 -12.13 -19.93 6.72
CA LEU A 53 -12.13 -20.53 8.06
C LEU A 53 -13.53 -20.48 8.71
N MET A 54 -14.22 -19.34 8.60
CA MET A 54 -15.57 -19.18 9.12
C MET A 54 -16.57 -20.11 8.41
N LEU A 55 -16.48 -20.23 7.08
CA LEU A 55 -17.34 -21.10 6.29
C LEU A 55 -17.10 -22.58 6.62
N MET A 56 -15.85 -23.01 6.73
CA MET A 56 -15.52 -24.39 7.15
C MET A 56 -16.10 -24.70 8.53
N ARG A 57 -15.99 -23.77 9.48
CA ARG A 57 -16.57 -23.92 10.83
C ARG A 57 -18.10 -24.06 10.81
N HIS A 58 -18.79 -23.37 9.91
CA HIS A 58 -20.25 -23.49 9.77
C HIS A 58 -20.69 -24.71 8.96
N ALA A 59 -19.86 -25.20 8.04
CA ALA A 59 -20.13 -26.38 7.23
C ALA A 59 -19.96 -27.71 8.01
N GLY A 60 -19.41 -27.68 9.23
CA GLY A 60 -19.28 -28.86 10.09
C GLY A 60 -18.21 -29.85 9.62
N ILE A 61 -17.22 -29.38 8.88
CA ILE A 61 -16.02 -30.13 8.47
C ILE A 61 -14.92 -29.91 9.51
#